data_AF-A0A7L9SSI6-F1
#
_entry.id   AF-A0A7L9SSI6-F1
#
_cell.length_a   1.000
_cell.length_b   1.000
_cell.length_c   1.000
_cell.angle_alpha   90.00
_cell.angle_beta   90.00
_cell.angle_gamma   90.00
#
_symmetry.space_group_name_H-M   'P 1'
#
loop_
_entity.id
_entity.type
_entity.pdbx_description
1 polymer ?
#
loop_
_entity_poly.entity_id
_entity_poly.type
_entity_poly.pdbx_seq_one_letter_code
_entity_poly.pdbx_strand_id
1 'polypeptide(L)'
;MTPDTISNPATPSPSPRTSMFSPSEGVAMERHTTLPSVTRTVAGNATVEGRLTSPVARVPESTARCGGITVKGHTLKTFAYTTDAAVIRNTNASAILAVYPFTGEPIITQALLTVAQQPLFVGVGGGTTTGNRVIELAMVAEMQGAAGVVINAPAPAATVEAAMSAIDIPVIATVTTDDEVTEEKILAGAAIINVAAGHNTAAVVASIRAHHPETPILASGGASDESIIATIEAGADAVTWTPPSAQQLQSQMMARYRGES
;
A
#
# COMPACT_ATOMS: atom_id res chain seq x y z
N MET A 1 10.69 37.07 -87.65
CA MET A 1 10.64 38.13 -86.61
C MET A 1 9.90 37.55 -85.42
N THR A 2 10.56 37.60 -84.28
CA THR A 2 10.25 37.02 -82.97
C THR A 2 8.92 37.53 -82.39
N PRO A 3 8.16 36.68 -81.67
CA PRO A 3 7.29 37.16 -80.61
C PRO A 3 8.06 37.14 -79.27
N ASP A 4 7.98 38.26 -78.56
CA ASP A 4 8.55 38.45 -77.23
C ASP A 4 7.84 37.58 -76.19
N THR A 5 8.63 36.77 -75.49
CA THR A 5 8.22 35.94 -74.37
C THR A 5 8.17 36.78 -73.10
N ILE A 6 6.97 37.08 -72.59
CA ILE A 6 6.81 37.65 -71.25
C ILE A 6 6.98 36.51 -70.22
N SER A 7 8.08 36.57 -69.48
CA SER A 7 8.43 35.68 -68.38
C SER A 7 7.49 35.88 -67.19
N ASN A 8 6.83 34.81 -66.74
CA ASN A 8 6.05 34.77 -65.51
C ASN A 8 6.97 34.26 -64.38
N PRO A 9 7.07 34.93 -63.21
CA PRO A 9 7.96 34.47 -62.14
C PRO A 9 7.47 33.15 -61.54
N ALA A 10 8.38 32.18 -61.48
CA ALA A 10 8.16 30.86 -60.90
C ALA A 10 7.72 30.96 -59.42
N THR A 11 6.60 30.33 -59.10
CA THR A 11 6.20 29.98 -57.73
C THR A 11 7.27 29.11 -57.08
N PRO A 12 7.78 29.43 -55.88
CA PRO A 12 8.72 28.57 -55.18
C PRO A 12 8.04 27.28 -54.74
N SER A 13 8.62 26.14 -55.12
CA SER A 13 8.24 24.82 -54.60
C SER A 13 8.41 24.77 -53.08
N PRO A 14 7.48 24.20 -52.31
CA PRO A 14 7.71 24.02 -50.88
C PRO A 14 8.85 23.02 -50.69
N SER A 15 9.94 23.48 -50.07
CA SER A 15 10.98 22.62 -49.55
C SER A 15 10.38 21.61 -48.58
N PRO A 16 10.81 20.34 -48.57
CA PRO A 16 10.34 19.39 -47.58
C PRO A 16 10.82 19.88 -46.21
N ARG A 17 9.88 20.24 -45.32
CA ARG A 17 10.22 20.44 -43.91
C ARG A 17 10.68 19.11 -43.37
N THR A 18 11.99 18.97 -43.17
CA THR A 18 12.56 17.88 -42.39
C THR A 18 11.99 18.01 -40.99
N SER A 19 11.01 17.16 -40.66
CA SER A 19 10.57 16.98 -39.28
C SER A 19 11.79 16.59 -38.45
N MET A 20 12.17 17.41 -37.48
CA MET A 20 13.22 17.08 -36.50
C MET A 20 12.78 15.99 -35.50
N PHE A 21 11.59 15.42 -35.69
CA PHE A 21 11.13 14.26 -34.95
C PHE A 21 10.86 13.13 -35.94
N SER A 22 11.83 12.25 -36.10
CA SER A 22 11.55 10.87 -36.53
C SER A 22 10.76 10.21 -35.40
N PRO A 23 9.64 9.52 -35.67
CA PRO A 23 9.06 8.64 -34.66
C PRO A 23 10.11 7.56 -34.39
N SER A 24 10.45 7.35 -33.13
CA SER A 24 11.21 6.18 -32.73
C SER A 24 10.34 4.95 -32.95
N GLU A 25 10.43 4.35 -34.13
CA GLU A 25 9.98 2.98 -34.36
C GLU A 25 10.82 2.06 -33.47
N GLY A 26 10.26 1.66 -32.33
CA GLY A 26 10.95 0.76 -31.41
C GLY A 26 10.50 0.80 -29.94
N VAL A 27 9.58 1.68 -29.55
CA VAL A 27 8.90 1.52 -28.26
C VAL A 27 7.65 0.71 -28.50
N ALA A 28 7.60 -0.53 -27.99
CA ALA A 28 6.38 -1.31 -27.95
C ALA A 28 5.29 -0.45 -27.29
N MET A 29 4.35 0.06 -28.10
CA MET A 29 3.12 0.63 -27.57
C MET A 29 2.49 -0.46 -26.73
N GLU A 30 2.49 -0.31 -25.41
CA GLU A 30 1.60 -1.09 -24.55
C GLU A 30 0.21 -0.94 -25.16
N ARG A 31 -0.31 -2.03 -25.72
CA ARG A 31 -1.64 -2.07 -26.30
C ARG A 31 -2.61 -1.88 -25.15
N HIS A 32 -2.97 -0.63 -24.96
CA HIS A 32 -3.89 -0.18 -23.95
C HIS A 32 -5.31 -0.64 -24.32
N THR A 33 -5.65 -1.89 -24.02
CA THR A 33 -7.00 -2.46 -24.17
C THR A 33 -8.02 -1.54 -23.48
N THR A 34 -9.03 -1.07 -24.21
CA THR A 34 -9.95 0.00 -23.76
C THR A 34 -10.96 -0.44 -22.70
N LEU A 35 -11.03 -1.74 -22.38
CA LEU A 35 -12.01 -2.33 -21.48
C LEU A 35 -11.35 -2.88 -20.21
N PRO A 36 -12.02 -2.81 -19.04
CA PRO A 36 -11.57 -3.49 -17.83
C PRO A 36 -11.45 -5.00 -18.08
N SER A 37 -10.46 -5.65 -17.47
CA SER A 37 -10.31 -7.10 -17.55
C SER A 37 -11.27 -7.77 -16.57
N VAL A 38 -11.91 -8.86 -17.01
CA VAL A 38 -12.73 -9.72 -16.15
C VAL A 38 -12.16 -11.12 -16.22
N THR A 39 -11.63 -11.62 -15.11
CA THR A 39 -11.11 -12.97 -14.98
C THR A 39 -12.01 -13.78 -14.08
N ARG A 40 -12.40 -14.99 -14.49
CA ARG A 40 -13.19 -15.92 -13.68
C ARG A 40 -12.31 -17.11 -13.31
N THR A 41 -12.10 -17.34 -12.01
CA THR A 41 -11.30 -18.46 -11.51
C THR A 41 -12.17 -19.70 -11.29
N VAL A 42 -13.37 -19.52 -10.74
CA VAL A 42 -14.40 -20.57 -10.53
C VAL A 42 -15.80 -19.95 -10.63
N ALA A 43 -16.84 -20.77 -10.77
CA ALA A 43 -18.22 -20.29 -10.79
C ALA A 43 -18.52 -19.49 -9.50
N GLY A 44 -18.98 -18.24 -9.65
CA GLY A 44 -19.27 -17.34 -8.53
C GLY A 44 -18.10 -16.47 -8.06
N ASN A 45 -16.88 -16.68 -8.55
CA ASN A 45 -15.72 -15.83 -8.25
C ASN A 45 -15.19 -15.17 -9.53
N ALA A 46 -15.26 -13.83 -9.56
CA ALA A 46 -14.78 -13.02 -10.67
C ALA A 46 -13.98 -11.83 -10.15
N THR A 47 -12.80 -11.63 -10.74
CA THR A 47 -11.98 -10.45 -10.50
C THR A 47 -12.20 -9.48 -11.65
N VAL A 48 -12.53 -8.23 -11.31
CA VAL A 48 -12.67 -7.13 -12.27
C VAL A 48 -11.58 -6.12 -11.98
N GLU A 49 -10.71 -5.85 -12.94
CA GLU A 49 -9.62 -4.89 -12.76
C GLU A 49 -9.69 -3.75 -13.78
N GLY A 50 -9.61 -2.54 -13.24
CA GLY A 50 -9.44 -1.33 -14.03
C GLY A 50 -7.96 -1.13 -14.41
N ARG A 51 -7.72 -0.15 -15.29
CA ARG A 51 -6.37 0.18 -15.78
C ARG A 51 -5.54 1.03 -14.83
N LEU A 52 -6.16 1.53 -13.76
CA LEU A 52 -5.53 2.46 -12.82
C LEU A 52 -4.68 1.75 -11.77
N THR A 53 -4.76 0.42 -11.67
CA THR A 53 -3.87 -0.38 -10.82
C THR A 53 -2.65 -0.82 -11.62
N SER A 54 -1.48 -0.42 -11.15
CA SER A 54 -0.23 -0.67 -11.85
C SER A 54 0.26 -2.10 -11.59
N PRO A 55 0.64 -2.89 -12.62
CA PRO A 55 1.20 -4.22 -12.42
C PRO A 55 2.41 -4.25 -11.48
N VAL A 56 3.19 -3.17 -11.44
CA VAL A 56 4.42 -3.09 -10.64
C VAL A 56 4.19 -2.77 -9.16
N ALA A 57 2.97 -2.39 -8.76
CA ALA A 57 2.61 -2.11 -7.36
C ALA A 57 1.58 -3.13 -6.82
N ARG A 58 1.59 -4.34 -7.38
CA ARG A 58 0.68 -5.43 -7.00
C ARG A 58 1.21 -6.23 -5.81
N VAL A 59 0.29 -6.64 -4.96
CA VAL A 59 0.58 -7.56 -3.87
C VAL A 59 1.02 -8.93 -4.42
N PRO A 60 1.92 -9.65 -3.72
CA PRO A 60 2.28 -11.02 -4.07
C PRO A 60 1.07 -11.96 -4.05
N GLU A 61 1.02 -12.94 -4.95
CA GLU A 61 -0.11 -13.88 -5.03
C GLU A 61 -0.27 -14.72 -3.75
N SER A 62 0.84 -15.01 -3.07
CA SER A 62 0.87 -15.73 -1.79
C SER A 62 -0.02 -15.11 -0.71
N THR A 63 -0.24 -13.79 -0.74
CA THR A 63 -1.09 -13.10 0.24
C THR A 63 -2.58 -13.42 0.08
N ALA A 64 -3.01 -13.95 -1.07
CA ALA A 64 -4.40 -14.35 -1.30
C ALA A 64 -4.86 -15.49 -0.36
N ARG A 65 -3.90 -16.25 0.20
CA ARG A 65 -4.13 -17.34 1.17
C ARG A 65 -4.62 -16.85 2.53
N CYS A 66 -4.46 -15.57 2.86
CA CYS A 66 -5.00 -15.00 4.10
C CYS A 66 -6.52 -15.16 4.19
N GLY A 67 -7.01 -15.49 5.40
CA GLY A 67 -8.45 -15.45 5.71
C GLY A 67 -8.99 -14.02 5.67
N GLY A 68 -8.20 -13.07 6.19
CA GLY A 68 -8.48 -11.65 6.21
C GLY A 68 -9.19 -11.18 7.48
N ILE A 69 -8.98 -9.92 7.82
CA ILE A 69 -9.65 -9.23 8.95
C ILE A 69 -10.75 -8.35 8.38
N THR A 70 -12.00 -8.51 8.82
CA THR A 70 -13.10 -7.70 8.28
C THR A 70 -13.31 -6.43 9.09
N VAL A 71 -13.13 -5.26 8.46
CA VAL A 71 -13.32 -3.93 9.07
C VAL A 71 -14.31 -3.13 8.22
N LYS A 72 -15.39 -2.62 8.83
CA LYS A 72 -16.43 -1.83 8.13
C LYS A 72 -16.92 -2.50 6.83
N GLY A 73 -17.13 -3.82 6.85
CA GLY A 73 -17.58 -4.60 5.69
C GLY A 73 -16.51 -4.93 4.63
N HIS A 74 -15.26 -4.53 4.85
CA HIS A 74 -14.14 -4.83 3.95
C HIS A 74 -13.28 -5.94 4.56
N THR A 75 -13.12 -7.06 3.85
CA THR A 75 -12.19 -8.14 4.27
C THR A 75 -10.77 -7.79 3.84
N LEU A 76 -9.92 -7.47 4.82
CA LEU A 76 -8.56 -7.00 4.64
C LEU A 76 -7.58 -8.17 4.75
N LYS A 77 -7.02 -8.60 3.62
CA LYS A 77 -6.05 -9.69 3.54
C LYS A 77 -4.60 -9.21 3.50
N THR A 78 -4.39 -8.05 2.88
CA THR A 78 -3.05 -7.47 2.69
C THR A 78 -3.07 -5.98 2.95
N PHE A 79 -2.08 -5.53 3.73
CA PHE A 79 -1.84 -4.14 4.05
C PHE A 79 -0.57 -3.69 3.33
N ALA A 80 -0.67 -2.72 2.43
CA ALA A 80 0.50 -2.10 1.82
C ALA A 80 1.14 -1.15 2.85
N TYR A 81 2.37 -1.44 3.27
CA TYR A 81 3.13 -0.59 4.18
C TYR A 81 3.82 0.52 3.41
N THR A 82 3.18 1.69 3.34
CA THR A 82 3.68 2.82 2.56
C THR A 82 2.99 4.13 2.94
N THR A 83 3.71 5.23 2.72
CA THR A 83 3.17 6.60 2.73
C THR A 83 3.32 7.28 1.36
N ASP A 84 3.77 6.55 0.34
CA ASP A 84 3.95 7.09 -1.00
C ASP A 84 2.58 7.21 -1.71
N ALA A 85 2.18 8.45 -2.00
CA ALA A 85 0.88 8.73 -2.60
C ALA A 85 0.67 8.09 -3.97
N ALA A 86 1.74 7.93 -4.77
CA ALA A 86 1.63 7.28 -6.07
C ALA A 86 1.44 5.77 -5.90
N VAL A 87 2.17 5.15 -4.98
CA VAL A 87 2.00 3.72 -4.68
C VAL A 87 0.61 3.44 -4.09
N ILE A 88 0.16 4.25 -3.13
CA ILE A 88 -1.17 4.13 -2.51
C ILE A 88 -2.28 4.19 -3.55
N ARG A 89 -2.18 5.10 -4.53
CA ARG A 89 -3.20 5.25 -5.57
C ARG A 89 -3.25 4.11 -6.59
N ASN A 90 -2.15 3.35 -6.72
CA ASN A 90 -1.97 2.38 -7.80
C ASN A 90 -1.86 0.92 -7.32
N THR A 91 -1.86 0.67 -6.01
CA THR A 91 -1.78 -0.70 -5.46
C THR A 91 -3.15 -1.39 -5.43
N ASN A 92 -3.14 -2.72 -5.51
CA ASN A 92 -4.33 -3.57 -5.31
C ASN A 92 -4.39 -4.20 -3.90
N ALA A 93 -3.57 -3.76 -2.95
CA ALA A 93 -3.71 -4.17 -1.55
C ALA A 93 -5.10 -3.81 -1.01
N SER A 94 -5.61 -4.61 -0.07
CA SER A 94 -6.95 -4.39 0.51
C SER A 94 -7.01 -3.26 1.52
N ALA A 95 -5.87 -2.87 2.09
CA ALA A 95 -5.73 -1.76 3.03
C ALA A 95 -4.35 -1.11 2.90
N ILE A 96 -4.22 0.10 3.44
CA ILE A 96 -2.94 0.82 3.53
C ILE A 96 -2.55 0.94 5.01
N LEU A 97 -1.32 0.59 5.33
CA LEU A 97 -0.70 0.80 6.64
C LEU A 97 0.30 1.94 6.51
N ALA A 98 -0.11 3.15 6.88
CA ALA A 98 0.68 4.36 6.78
C ALA A 98 1.36 4.68 8.12
N VAL A 99 2.48 4.00 8.38
CA VAL A 99 3.36 4.27 9.51
C VAL A 99 4.71 4.76 8.97
N TYR A 100 5.29 5.77 9.60
CA TYR A 100 6.54 6.38 9.15
C TYR A 100 7.38 6.87 10.34
N PRO A 101 8.72 6.98 10.20
CA PRO A 101 9.62 7.21 11.33
C PRO A 101 9.76 8.69 11.73
N PHE A 102 8.64 9.43 11.74
CA PHE A 102 8.59 10.83 12.19
C PHE A 102 7.40 11.02 13.12
N THR A 103 7.28 12.21 13.73
CA THR A 103 6.09 12.55 14.52
C THR A 103 4.86 12.57 13.62
N GLY A 104 3.74 12.01 14.12
CA GLY A 104 2.47 12.05 13.41
C GLY A 104 2.02 13.49 13.13
N GLU A 105 1.70 13.79 11.88
CA GLU A 105 1.20 15.10 11.46
C GLU A 105 -0.17 14.94 10.78
N PRO A 106 -1.23 15.62 11.28
CA PRO A 106 -2.56 15.53 10.70
C PRO A 106 -2.65 15.87 9.20
N ILE A 107 -1.75 16.73 8.70
CA ILE A 107 -1.72 17.10 7.29
C ILE A 107 -1.24 15.94 6.41
N ILE A 108 -0.33 15.09 6.92
CA ILE A 108 0.11 13.90 6.21
C ILE A 108 -1.06 12.92 6.13
N THR A 109 -1.75 12.65 7.24
CA THR A 109 -2.96 11.81 7.25
C THR A 109 -3.99 12.29 6.23
N GLN A 110 -4.29 13.59 6.20
CA GLN A 110 -5.23 14.17 5.24
C GLN A 110 -4.78 13.98 3.78
N ALA A 111 -3.49 14.19 3.49
CA ALA A 111 -2.94 13.99 2.15
C ALA A 111 -3.06 12.52 1.71
N LEU A 112 -2.78 11.57 2.59
CA LEU A 112 -2.90 10.14 2.31
C LEU A 112 -4.36 9.72 2.12
N LEU A 113 -5.28 10.23 2.95
CA LEU A 113 -6.72 9.99 2.80
C LEU A 113 -7.27 10.50 1.46
N THR A 114 -6.72 11.62 0.95
CA THR A 114 -7.14 12.19 -0.34
C THR A 114 -6.82 11.25 -1.52
N VAL A 115 -5.73 10.48 -1.42
CA VAL A 115 -5.28 9.59 -2.50
C VAL A 115 -5.73 8.13 -2.31
N ALA A 116 -5.94 7.67 -1.08
CA ALA A 116 -6.32 6.29 -0.79
C ALA A 116 -7.71 5.95 -1.36
N GLN A 117 -7.82 4.78 -2.01
CA GLN A 117 -9.11 4.19 -2.39
C GLN A 117 -9.55 3.08 -1.43
N GLN A 118 -8.61 2.58 -0.63
CA GLN A 118 -8.77 1.52 0.35
C GLN A 118 -8.78 2.08 1.77
N PRO A 119 -9.30 1.32 2.75
CA PRO A 119 -9.18 1.62 4.16
C PRO A 119 -7.73 1.97 4.55
N LEU A 120 -7.54 3.18 5.09
CA LEU A 120 -6.24 3.71 5.52
C LEU A 120 -6.11 3.60 7.05
N PHE A 121 -5.05 2.94 7.50
CA PHE A 121 -4.66 2.84 8.90
C PHE A 121 -3.40 3.68 9.13
N VAL A 122 -3.44 4.60 10.09
CA VAL A 122 -2.37 5.59 10.26
C VAL A 122 -1.65 5.46 11.60
N GLY A 123 -0.32 5.61 11.58
CA GLY A 123 0.50 5.64 12.79
C GLY A 123 0.28 6.91 13.61
N VAL A 124 -0.11 6.76 14.87
CA VAL A 124 -0.40 7.89 15.78
C VAL A 124 0.43 7.86 17.06
N GLY A 125 1.08 6.75 17.38
CA GLY A 125 1.88 6.61 18.60
C GLY A 125 3.02 5.60 18.46
N GLY A 126 4.07 5.77 19.26
CA GLY A 126 5.27 4.93 19.21
C GLY A 126 6.49 5.60 19.84
N GLY A 127 7.68 5.24 19.36
CA GLY A 127 8.94 5.79 19.90
C GLY A 127 9.11 7.30 19.71
N THR A 128 8.58 7.88 18.63
CA THR A 128 8.68 9.31 18.31
C THR A 128 7.48 10.14 18.77
N THR A 129 6.39 9.50 19.20
CA THR A 129 5.14 10.17 19.55
C THR A 129 4.53 9.47 20.76
N THR A 130 4.53 10.16 21.89
CA THR A 130 4.16 9.60 23.21
C THR A 130 3.21 10.54 23.97
N GLY A 131 2.64 10.04 25.06
CA GLY A 131 1.76 10.81 25.94
C GLY A 131 0.46 11.27 25.28
N ASN A 132 -0.11 12.37 25.78
CA ASN A 132 -1.41 12.90 25.33
C ASN A 132 -1.48 13.19 23.82
N ARG A 133 -0.33 13.44 23.19
CA ARG A 133 -0.26 13.69 21.75
C ARG A 133 -0.77 12.51 20.93
N VAL A 134 -0.57 11.28 21.40
CA VAL A 134 -1.07 10.07 20.74
C VAL A 134 -2.60 10.09 20.67
N ILE A 135 -3.25 10.49 21.75
CA ILE A 135 -4.72 10.54 21.86
C ILE A 135 -5.27 11.63 20.95
N GLU A 136 -4.68 12.83 20.98
CA GLU A 136 -5.05 13.93 20.08
C GLU A 136 -4.95 13.52 18.60
N LEU A 137 -3.84 12.87 18.22
CA LEU A 137 -3.64 12.41 16.85
C LEU A 137 -4.62 11.30 16.47
N ALA A 138 -4.95 10.39 17.39
CA ALA A 138 -5.95 9.35 17.17
C ALA A 138 -7.33 9.94 16.91
N MET A 139 -7.78 10.89 17.74
CA MET A 139 -9.05 11.59 17.56
C MET A 139 -9.09 12.37 16.23
N VAL A 140 -7.98 13.04 15.87
CA VAL A 140 -7.90 13.76 14.60
C VAL A 140 -7.92 12.80 13.41
N ALA A 141 -7.21 11.68 13.47
CA ALA A 141 -7.23 10.66 12.42
C ALA A 141 -8.66 10.09 12.21
N GLU A 142 -9.38 9.83 13.30
CA GLU A 142 -10.77 9.42 13.26
C GLU A 142 -11.67 10.47 12.60
N MET A 143 -11.60 11.73 13.05
CA MET A 143 -12.40 12.83 12.50
C MET A 143 -12.15 13.06 11.00
N GLN A 144 -10.92 12.77 10.54
CA GLN A 144 -10.56 12.87 9.12
C GLN A 144 -11.06 11.66 8.29
N GLY A 145 -11.48 10.57 8.93
CA GLY A 145 -12.03 9.38 8.28
C GLY A 145 -11.06 8.22 8.12
N ALA A 146 -9.99 8.14 8.93
CA ALA A 146 -9.15 6.95 8.99
C ALA A 146 -9.98 5.69 9.31
N ALA A 147 -9.58 4.55 8.76
CA ALA A 147 -10.24 3.27 9.02
C ALA A 147 -9.86 2.69 10.38
N GLY A 148 -8.68 3.05 10.89
CA GLY A 148 -8.15 2.68 12.20
C GLY A 148 -6.83 3.41 12.45
N VAL A 149 -6.32 3.28 13.67
CA VAL A 149 -5.04 3.89 14.06
C VAL A 149 -4.04 2.82 14.50
N VAL A 150 -2.75 3.12 14.37
CA VAL A 150 -1.66 2.21 14.71
C VAL A 150 -0.81 2.82 15.80
N ILE A 151 -0.61 2.03 16.86
CA ILE A 151 0.27 2.34 17.98
C ILE A 151 1.44 1.37 17.94
N ASN A 152 2.64 1.91 17.72
CA ASN A 152 3.85 1.11 17.50
C ASN A 152 4.39 0.48 18.79
N ALA A 153 5.27 -0.53 18.63
CA ALA A 153 5.76 -1.37 19.71
C ALA A 153 6.25 -0.66 20.98
N PRO A 154 7.02 0.44 20.91
CA PRO A 154 7.53 1.11 22.12
C PRO A 154 6.47 1.72 23.04
N ALA A 155 5.23 1.90 22.56
CA ALA A 155 4.18 2.49 23.38
C ALA A 155 3.63 1.46 24.40
N PRO A 156 3.40 1.86 25.66
CA PRO A 156 2.88 0.97 26.69
C PRO A 156 1.39 0.65 26.46
N ALA A 157 0.90 -0.44 27.05
CA ALA A 157 -0.50 -0.86 26.94
C ALA A 157 -1.48 0.22 27.43
N ALA A 158 -1.13 1.00 28.45
CA ALA A 158 -1.93 2.14 28.91
C ALA A 158 -2.20 3.18 27.80
N THR A 159 -1.31 3.32 26.82
CA THR A 159 -1.55 4.20 25.66
C THR A 159 -2.58 3.60 24.71
N VAL A 160 -2.59 2.28 24.55
CA VAL A 160 -3.61 1.56 23.77
C VAL A 160 -4.97 1.68 24.43
N GLU A 161 -5.06 1.42 25.73
CA GLU A 161 -6.29 1.54 26.53
C GLU A 161 -6.88 2.96 26.46
N ALA A 162 -6.02 3.97 26.63
CA ALA A 162 -6.44 5.37 26.54
C ALA A 162 -6.93 5.75 25.14
N ALA A 163 -6.29 5.23 24.08
CA ALA A 163 -6.74 5.46 22.70
C ALA A 163 -8.07 4.76 22.42
N MET A 164 -8.22 3.50 22.82
CA MET A 164 -9.47 2.74 22.72
C MET A 164 -10.64 3.41 23.45
N SER A 165 -10.36 4.14 24.54
CA SER A 165 -11.37 4.89 25.29
C SER A 165 -11.76 6.23 24.64
N ALA A 166 -10.94 6.74 23.70
CA ALA A 166 -11.07 8.07 23.14
C ALA A 166 -11.63 8.10 21.72
N ILE A 167 -11.60 6.98 20.98
CA ILE A 167 -12.02 6.87 19.58
C ILE A 167 -12.88 5.62 19.37
N ASP A 168 -13.73 5.64 18.34
CA ASP A 168 -14.63 4.54 17.95
C ASP A 168 -14.07 3.65 16.82
N ILE A 169 -12.98 4.07 16.17
CA ILE A 169 -12.28 3.28 15.14
C ILE A 169 -11.27 2.28 15.76
N PRO A 170 -11.00 1.13 15.11
CA PRO A 170 -10.10 0.12 15.67
C PRO A 170 -8.67 0.65 15.90
N VAL A 171 -8.12 0.30 17.06
CA VAL A 171 -6.70 0.50 17.39
C VAL A 171 -5.91 -0.78 17.10
N ILE A 172 -4.87 -0.65 16.27
CA ILE A 172 -3.88 -1.70 16.01
C ILE A 172 -2.69 -1.48 16.94
N ALA A 173 -2.39 -2.46 17.79
CA ALA A 173 -1.20 -2.43 18.63
C ALA A 173 -0.07 -3.26 18.01
N THR A 174 1.10 -2.66 17.81
CA THR A 174 2.26 -3.38 17.26
C THR A 174 3.07 -4.03 18.37
N VAL A 175 3.57 -5.22 18.11
CA VAL A 175 4.43 -6.02 19.00
C VAL A 175 5.58 -6.65 18.23
N THR A 176 6.67 -6.96 18.93
CA THR A 176 7.89 -7.54 18.35
C THR A 176 8.23 -8.91 18.94
N THR A 177 7.56 -9.29 20.02
CA THR A 177 7.80 -10.45 20.87
C THR A 177 6.45 -10.93 21.39
N ASP A 178 6.40 -12.12 21.97
CA ASP A 178 5.25 -12.63 22.72
C ASP A 178 5.62 -12.63 24.20
N ASP A 179 5.37 -11.51 24.86
CA ASP A 179 5.79 -11.20 26.23
C ASP A 179 4.66 -10.54 27.03
N GLU A 180 4.93 -10.18 28.28
CA GLU A 180 3.96 -9.53 29.18
C GLU A 180 3.38 -8.24 28.58
N VAL A 181 4.18 -7.44 27.88
CA VAL A 181 3.70 -6.21 27.22
C VAL A 181 2.72 -6.52 26.08
N THR A 182 2.93 -7.64 25.39
CA THR A 182 2.01 -8.13 24.35
C THR A 182 0.69 -8.57 24.96
N GLU A 183 0.73 -9.33 26.06
CA GLU A 183 -0.46 -9.70 26.83
C GLU A 183 -1.23 -8.46 27.30
N GLU A 184 -0.54 -7.50 27.91
CA GLU A 184 -1.14 -6.25 28.39
C GLU A 184 -1.82 -5.47 27.25
N LYS A 185 -1.24 -5.45 26.04
CA LYS A 185 -1.84 -4.78 24.87
C LYS A 185 -3.10 -5.49 24.37
N ILE A 186 -3.14 -6.82 24.44
CA ILE A 186 -4.33 -7.60 24.13
C ILE A 186 -5.43 -7.29 25.17
N LEU A 187 -5.08 -7.34 26.45
CA LEU A 187 -6.00 -7.05 27.56
C LEU A 187 -6.50 -5.60 27.57
N ALA A 188 -5.68 -4.65 27.11
CA ALA A 188 -6.07 -3.25 26.91
C ALA A 188 -7.12 -3.06 25.80
N GLY A 189 -7.49 -4.12 25.06
CA GLY A 189 -8.53 -4.09 24.05
C GLY A 189 -8.06 -3.71 22.66
N ALA A 190 -6.77 -3.89 22.33
CA ALA A 190 -6.29 -3.72 20.96
C ALA A 190 -7.15 -4.58 20.01
N ALA A 191 -7.77 -3.94 19.02
CA ALA A 191 -8.66 -4.63 18.08
C ALA A 191 -7.90 -5.56 17.13
N ILE A 192 -6.64 -5.24 16.85
CA ILE A 192 -5.73 -6.05 16.01
C ILE A 192 -4.33 -5.99 16.62
N ILE A 193 -3.67 -7.15 16.72
CA ILE A 193 -2.25 -7.23 17.06
C ILE A 193 -1.42 -7.28 15.77
N ASN A 194 -0.55 -6.29 15.59
CA ASN A 194 0.38 -6.23 14.47
C ASN A 194 1.76 -6.77 14.87
N VAL A 195 2.14 -7.95 14.39
CA VAL A 195 3.43 -8.57 14.69
C VAL A 195 4.49 -8.10 13.69
N ALA A 196 5.50 -7.39 14.19
CA ALA A 196 6.60 -6.83 13.42
C ALA A 196 7.97 -7.28 13.96
N ALA A 197 8.20 -8.59 14.03
CA ALA A 197 9.38 -9.21 14.65
C ALA A 197 10.51 -9.57 13.67
N GLY A 198 10.51 -9.00 12.47
CA GLY A 198 11.50 -9.31 11.43
C GLY A 198 11.50 -10.80 11.06
N HIS A 199 12.67 -11.45 11.10
CA HIS A 199 12.80 -12.88 10.79
C HIS A 199 12.04 -13.79 11.76
N ASN A 200 11.73 -13.33 12.98
CA ASN A 200 11.00 -14.09 13.98
C ASN A 200 9.47 -13.94 13.88
N THR A 201 8.96 -13.21 12.88
CA THR A 201 7.52 -12.89 12.78
C THR A 201 6.64 -14.13 12.82
N ALA A 202 6.92 -15.16 12.01
CA ALA A 202 6.14 -16.40 12.03
C ALA A 202 6.15 -17.10 13.39
N ALA A 203 7.30 -17.13 14.08
CA ALA A 203 7.41 -17.75 15.40
C ALA A 203 6.58 -17.00 16.46
N VAL A 204 6.63 -15.67 16.45
CA VAL A 204 5.85 -14.83 17.38
C VAL A 204 4.34 -14.95 17.09
N VAL A 205 3.94 -14.97 15.82
CA VAL A 205 2.54 -15.20 15.41
C VAL A 205 2.03 -16.55 15.92
N ALA A 206 2.80 -17.63 15.71
CA ALA A 206 2.43 -18.96 16.17
C ALA A 206 2.31 -19.04 17.70
N SER A 207 3.20 -18.35 18.41
CA SER A 207 3.16 -18.26 19.87
C SER A 207 1.88 -17.56 20.34
N ILE A 208 1.61 -16.34 19.87
CA ILE A 208 0.39 -15.58 20.22
C ILE A 208 -0.86 -16.38 19.88
N ARG A 209 -0.94 -16.98 18.68
CA ARG A 209 -2.12 -17.74 18.25
C ARG A 209 -2.40 -18.96 19.13
N ALA A 210 -1.38 -19.57 19.75
CA ALA A 210 -1.53 -20.76 20.58
C ALA A 210 -2.33 -20.49 21.86
N HIS A 211 -2.28 -19.27 22.40
CA HIS A 211 -2.97 -18.89 23.63
C HIS A 211 -4.02 -17.79 23.44
N HIS A 212 -4.02 -17.08 22.31
CA HIS A 212 -5.05 -16.13 21.90
C HIS A 212 -5.70 -16.49 20.54
N PRO A 213 -6.49 -17.58 20.47
CA PRO A 213 -7.02 -18.10 19.21
C PRO A 213 -7.99 -17.16 18.49
N GLU A 214 -8.65 -16.26 19.20
CA GLU A 214 -9.66 -15.33 18.65
C GLU A 214 -9.10 -13.94 18.32
N THR A 215 -7.86 -13.63 18.73
CA THR A 215 -7.26 -12.32 18.51
C THR A 215 -6.95 -12.12 17.02
N PRO A 216 -7.40 -11.02 16.39
CA PRO A 216 -7.02 -10.72 15.02
C PRO A 216 -5.54 -10.39 14.91
N ILE A 217 -4.81 -11.12 14.07
CA ILE A 217 -3.36 -10.96 13.88
C ILE A 217 -3.07 -10.43 12.47
N LEU A 218 -2.52 -9.21 12.41
CA LEU A 218 -1.80 -8.68 11.26
C LEU A 218 -0.31 -8.96 11.46
N ALA A 219 0.42 -9.36 10.44
CA ALA A 219 1.85 -9.65 10.61
C ALA A 219 2.70 -9.27 9.40
N SER A 220 3.95 -8.90 9.63
CA SER A 220 4.91 -8.66 8.54
C SER A 220 5.12 -9.92 7.68
N GLY A 221 4.82 -9.82 6.39
CA GLY A 221 5.00 -10.93 5.44
C GLY A 221 6.46 -11.18 5.04
N GLY A 222 7.36 -10.23 5.31
CA GLY A 222 8.76 -10.30 4.85
C GLY A 222 8.91 -9.94 3.37
N ALA A 223 10.01 -10.38 2.76
CA ALA A 223 10.41 -9.98 1.41
C ALA A 223 10.21 -11.08 0.34
N SER A 224 9.79 -12.30 0.72
CA SER A 224 9.61 -13.41 -0.21
C SER A 224 8.27 -14.12 -0.02
N ASP A 225 7.84 -14.88 -1.03
CA ASP A 225 6.61 -15.66 -0.93
C ASP A 225 6.70 -16.74 0.16
N GLU A 226 7.88 -17.32 0.37
CA GLU A 226 8.11 -18.30 1.43
C GLU A 226 7.91 -17.67 2.82
N SER A 227 8.40 -16.44 3.04
CA SER A 227 8.20 -15.75 4.32
C SER A 227 6.74 -15.36 4.53
N ILE A 228 6.03 -14.94 3.47
CA ILE A 228 4.61 -14.63 3.53
C ILE A 228 3.82 -15.89 3.91
N ILE A 229 4.07 -17.00 3.22
CA ILE A 229 3.42 -18.28 3.45
C ILE A 229 3.66 -18.76 4.88
N ALA A 230 4.91 -18.72 5.36
CA ALA A 230 5.24 -19.12 6.72
C ALA A 230 4.49 -18.29 7.78
N THR A 231 4.37 -16.98 7.58
CA THR A 231 3.61 -16.11 8.48
C THR A 231 2.11 -16.42 8.46
N ILE A 232 1.54 -16.74 7.30
CA ILE A 232 0.12 -17.15 7.18
C ILE A 232 -0.12 -18.49 7.88
N GLU A 233 0.76 -19.48 7.63
CA GLU A 233 0.65 -20.82 8.21
C GLU A 233 0.87 -20.82 9.73
N ALA A 234 1.62 -19.85 10.25
CA ALA A 234 1.73 -19.61 11.69
C ALA A 234 0.42 -19.10 12.33
N GLY A 235 -0.54 -18.62 11.54
CA GLY A 235 -1.86 -18.18 12.02
C GLY A 235 -2.12 -16.69 11.90
N ALA A 236 -1.41 -15.96 11.03
CA ALA A 236 -1.75 -14.57 10.72
C ALA A 236 -3.03 -14.49 9.87
N ASP A 237 -3.96 -13.61 10.26
CA ASP A 237 -5.22 -13.40 9.53
C ASP A 237 -5.01 -12.50 8.31
N ALA A 238 -4.09 -11.54 8.41
CA ALA A 238 -3.69 -10.64 7.34
C ALA A 238 -2.17 -10.42 7.37
N VAL A 239 -1.61 -10.03 6.23
CA VAL A 239 -0.17 -9.73 6.12
C VAL A 239 0.10 -8.30 5.68
N THR A 240 1.18 -7.74 6.23
CA THR A 240 1.77 -6.48 5.79
C THR A 240 2.82 -6.78 4.72
N TRP A 241 2.72 -6.10 3.59
CA TRP A 241 3.66 -6.17 2.48
C TRP A 241 4.24 -4.78 2.19
N THR A 242 5.54 -4.71 1.97
CA THR A 242 6.22 -3.46 1.59
C THR A 242 6.31 -3.38 0.07
N PRO A 243 5.56 -2.48 -0.59
CA PRO A 243 5.71 -2.26 -2.02
C PRO A 243 7.09 -1.69 -2.37
N PRO A 244 7.56 -1.87 -3.62
CA PRO A 244 8.68 -1.09 -4.14
C PRO A 244 8.40 0.41 -4.02
N SER A 245 9.42 1.20 -3.67
CA SER A 245 9.29 2.66 -3.61
C SER A 245 9.08 3.27 -5.00
N ALA A 246 8.50 4.47 -5.09
CA ALA A 246 8.37 5.16 -6.38
C ALA A 246 9.72 5.34 -7.08
N GLN A 247 10.82 5.56 -6.35
CA GLN A 247 12.16 5.64 -6.93
C GLN A 247 12.63 4.30 -7.51
N GLN A 248 12.33 3.18 -6.86
CA GLN A 248 12.64 1.85 -7.37
C GLN A 248 11.83 1.56 -8.64
N LEU A 249 10.53 1.86 -8.63
CA LEU A 249 9.65 1.72 -9.78
C LEU A 249 10.13 2.56 -10.97
N GLN A 250 10.48 3.82 -10.72
CA GLN A 250 11.03 4.73 -11.73
C GLN A 250 12.34 4.19 -12.31
N SER A 251 13.24 3.70 -11.45
CA SER A 251 14.54 3.15 -11.87
C SER A 251 14.37 1.92 -12.75
N GLN A 252 13.47 1.00 -12.39
CA GLN A 252 13.15 -0.19 -13.19
C GLN A 252 12.56 0.17 -14.55
N MET A 253 11.62 1.13 -14.60
CA MET A 253 11.06 1.62 -15.86
C MET A 253 12.14 2.23 -16.76
N MET A 254 13.04 3.04 -16.20
CA MET A 254 14.12 3.67 -16.95
C MET A 254 15.16 2.65 -17.46
N ALA A 255 15.44 1.59 -16.70
CA ALA A 255 16.29 0.48 -17.17
C ALA A 255 15.68 -0.22 -18.40
N ARG A 256 14.37 -0.49 -18.37
CA ARG A 256 13.63 -1.04 -19.53
C ARG A 256 13.72 -0.13 -20.75
N TYR A 257 13.58 1.19 -20.57
CA TYR A 257 13.72 2.14 -21.68
C TYR A 257 15.14 2.21 -22.25
N ARG A 258 16.17 1.88 -21.46
CA ARG A 258 17.56 1.77 -21.92
C ARG A 258 17.92 0.38 -22.48
N GLY A 259 17.01 -0.59 -22.42
CA GLY A 259 17.29 -1.97 -22.83
C GLY A 259 18.17 -2.76 -21.84
N GLU A 260 18.30 -2.26 -20.61
CA GLU A 260 18.98 -2.94 -19.50
C GLU A 260 17.97 -3.91 -18.88
N SER A 261 17.97 -5.17 -19.31
CA SER A 261 17.12 -6.25 -18.77
C SER A 261 17.96 -7.23 -17.96
#